data_AF-A0A519C173-F1
#
_entry.id   AF-A0A519C173-F1
#
_cell.length_a   1.000
_cell.length_b   1.000
_cell.length_c   1.000
_cell.angle_alpha   90.00
_cell.angle_beta   90.00
_cell.angle_gamma   90.00
#
_symmetry.space_group_name_H-M   'P 1'
#
loop_
_entity.id
_entity.type
_entity.pdbx_description
1 polymer ?
#
loop_
_entity_poly.entity_id
_entity_poly.type
_entity_poly.pdbx_seq_one_letter_code
_entity_poly.pdbx_strand_id
1 'polypeptide(L)' 'MARIVVFDSGFGSLSVIRPIQKAIKSDLIYYADQKNFPYGKKSKSELTRIITNRIK' A
#
# COMPACT_ATOMS: atom_id res chain seq x y z
N MET A 1 16.84 8.69 -10.03
CA MET A 1 15.80 7.65 -10.08
C MET A 1 14.60 8.10 -9.26
N ALA A 2 13.38 7.82 -9.71
CA ALA A 2 12.19 8.04 -8.89
C ALA A 2 12.07 6.94 -7.81
N ARG A 3 11.50 7.28 -6.65
CA ARG A 3 11.09 6.30 -5.64
C ARG A 3 9.60 6.04 -5.79
N ILE A 4 9.21 4.79 -5.77
CA ILE A 4 7.80 4.37 -5.88
C ILE A 4 7.37 3.79 -4.55
N VAL A 5 6.36 4.39 -3.93
CA VAL A 5 5.77 3.88 -2.69
C VAL A 5 4.52 3.09 -3.04
N VAL A 6 4.45 1.85 -2.57
CA VAL A 6 3.24 1.03 -2.65
C VAL A 6 2.64 0.94 -1.25
N PHE A 7 1.41 1.44 -1.12
CA PHE A 7 0.64 1.42 0.12
C PHE A 7 -0.47 0.37 0.02
N ASP A 8 -0.54 -0.54 1.00
CA ASP A 8 -1.61 -1.54 1.09
C ASP A 8 -2.00 -1.81 2.55
N SER A 9 -3.12 -2.49 2.75
CA SER A 9 -3.61 -2.92 4.05
C SER A 9 -2.81 -4.05 4.69
N GLY A 10 -2.14 -4.95 3.93
CA GLY A 10 -1.48 -6.12 4.52
C GLY A 10 -0.67 -6.96 3.54
N PHE A 11 -0.18 -8.13 3.95
CA PHE A 11 0.80 -8.88 3.14
C PHE A 11 0.25 -9.57 1.88
N GLY A 12 -1.07 -9.58 1.68
CA GLY A 12 -1.72 -10.21 0.53
C GLY A 12 -1.28 -9.63 -0.82
N SER A 13 -0.92 -8.34 -0.86
CA SER A 13 -0.45 -7.66 -2.08
C SER A 13 0.98 -8.01 -2.50
N LEU A 14 1.75 -8.77 -1.70
CA LEU A 14 3.10 -9.18 -2.09
C LEU A 14 3.12 -10.02 -3.37
N SER A 15 2.04 -10.75 -3.66
CA SER A 15 1.87 -11.49 -4.92
C SER A 15 1.81 -10.56 -6.14
N VAL A 16 1.35 -9.31 -5.96
CA VAL A 16 1.26 -8.27 -7.00
C VAL A 16 2.53 -7.42 -7.05
N ILE A 17 3.13 -7.11 -5.90
CA ILE A 17 4.31 -6.23 -5.80
C ILE A 17 5.57 -6.90 -6.36
N ARG A 18 5.75 -8.21 -6.13
CA ARG A 18 6.93 -8.95 -6.60
C ARG A 18 7.13 -8.86 -8.13
N PRO A 19 6.09 -9.06 -8.97
CA PRO A 19 6.17 -8.78 -10.41
C PRO A 19 6.53 -7.33 -10.75
N ILE A 20 5.91 -6.35 -10.06
CA ILE A 20 6.16 -4.92 -10.30
C ILE A 20 7.64 -4.60 -10.04
N GLN A 21 8.19 -5.06 -8.91
CA GLN A 21 9.60 -4.88 -8.56
C GLN A 21 10.55 -5.43 -9.62
N LYS A 22 10.21 -6.53 -10.29
CA LYS A 22 11.02 -7.10 -11.38
C LYS A 22 10.95 -6.30 -12.67
N ALA A 23 9.82 -5.63 -12.92
CA ALA A 23 9.58 -4.87 -14.15
C ALA A 23 10.17 -3.46 -14.11
N ILE A 24 10.32 -2.85 -12.93
CA ILE A 24 10.79 -1.47 -12.77
C ILE A 24 12.24 -1.42 -12.31
N LYS A 25 13.00 -0.44 -12.82
CA LYS A 25 14.32 -0.05 -12.29
C LYS A 25 14.17 1.20 -11.41
N SER A 26 13.51 1.05 -10.28
CA SER A 26 13.28 2.14 -9.31
C SER A 26 13.22 1.60 -7.90
N ASP A 27 13.57 2.43 -6.92
CA ASP A 27 13.50 2.05 -5.52
C ASP A 27 12.03 1.94 -5.09
N LEU A 28 11.59 0.72 -4.81
CA LEU A 28 10.23 0.44 -4.40
C LEU A 28 10.14 0.29 -2.88
N ILE A 29 9.38 1.16 -2.24
CA ILE A 29 9.11 1.13 -0.80
C ILE A 29 7.71 0.56 -0.61
N TYR A 30 7.63 -0.60 0.05
CA TYR A 30 6.35 -1.20 0.39
C TYR A 30 5.93 -0.83 1.82
N TYR A 31 4.76 -0.23 1.96
CA TYR A 31 4.17 0.15 3.25
C TYR A 31 2.86 -0.60 3.49
N ALA A 32 2.87 -1.53 4.44
CA ALA A 32 1.69 -2.26 4.86
C ALA A 32 1.06 -1.62 6.11
N ASP A 33 -0.18 -1.15 6.01
CA ASP A 33 -0.95 -0.57 7.12
C ASP A 33 -1.60 -1.65 8.01
N GLN A 34 -0.75 -2.36 8.75
CA GLN A 34 -1.20 -3.40 9.69
C GLN A 34 -2.15 -2.87 10.76
N LYS A 35 -2.00 -1.61 11.18
CA LYS A 35 -2.85 -0.98 12.20
C LYS A 35 -4.31 -0.90 11.77
N ASN A 36 -4.56 -0.73 10.47
CA ASN A 36 -5.89 -0.60 9.91
C ASN A 36 -6.33 -1.85 9.12
N PHE A 37 -5.58 -2.94 9.16
CA PHE A 37 -5.97 -4.20 8.53
C PHE A 37 -7.20 -4.83 9.25
N PRO A 38 -8.15 -5.46 8.53
CA PRO A 38 -8.33 -5.47 7.08
C PRO A 38 -9.20 -4.30 6.60
N TYR A 39 -8.92 -3.79 5.40
CA TYR A 39 -9.72 -2.71 4.79
C TYR A 39 -11.13 -3.15 4.39
N GLY A 40 -11.31 -4.43 4.02
CA GLY A 40 -12.62 -4.94 3.58
C GLY A 40 -13.72 -4.86 4.64
N LYS A 41 -13.39 -4.67 5.91
CA LYS A 41 -14.36 -4.48 7.00
C LYS A 41 -14.70 -3.02 7.30
N LYS A 42 -14.12 -2.07 6.54
CA LYS A 42 -14.26 -0.64 6.81
C LYS A 42 -15.19 0.01 5.81
N SER A 43 -15.92 1.02 6.27
CA SER A 43 -16.71 1.86 5.38
C SER A 43 -15.81 2.71 4.48
N LYS A 44 -16.39 3.21 3.38
CA LYS A 44 -15.71 4.10 2.44
C LYS A 44 -15.19 5.36 3.13
N SER A 45 -15.96 5.97 4.04
CA SER A 45 -15.57 7.18 4.75
C SER A 45 -14.39 6.94 5.70
N GLU A 46 -14.39 5.82 6.41
CA GLU A 46 -13.25 5.42 7.26
C GLU A 46 -11.99 5.21 6.45
N LEU A 47 -12.07 4.50 5.31
CA LEU A 47 -10.93 4.28 4.42
C LEU A 47 -10.39 5.59 3.86
N THR A 48 -11.26 6.48 3.38
CA THR A 48 -10.85 7.81 2.91
C THR A 48 -10.08 8.55 3.99
N ARG A 49 -10.56 8.55 5.24
CA ARG A 49 -9.88 9.20 6.37
C ARG A 49 -8.54 8.54 6.70
N ILE A 50 -8.45 7.21 6.65
CA ILE A 50 -7.20 6.49 6.92
C ILE A 50 -6.15 6.83 5.86
N ILE A 51 -6.53 6.75 4.57
CA ILE A 51 -5.62 6.94 3.44
C ILE A 51 -5.13 8.39 3.39
N THR A 52 -6.03 9.36 3.48
CA THR A 52 -5.69 10.80 3.45
C THR A 52 -4.81 11.23 4.63
N ASN A 53 -4.91 10.59 5.79
CA ASN A 53 -4.04 10.88 6.93
C ASN A 53 -2.65 10.24 6.81
N ARG A 54 -2.51 9.15 6.04
CA ARG A 54 -1.26 8.39 5.92
C ARG A 54 -0.40 8.82 4.74
N ILE A 55 -1.02 9.32 3.66
CA ILE A 55 -0.33 9.78 2.47
C ILE A 55 -0.25 11.31 2.56
N LYS A 56 0.93 11.83 2.91
CA LYS A 56 1.28 13.26 2.88
C LYS A 56 2.55 13.47 2.08
#